data_AF-A0AAV8WCM9-F1
#
_entry.id   AF-A0AAV8WCM9-F1
#
_cell.length_a   1.000
_cell.length_b   1.000
_cell.length_c   1.000
_cell.angle_alpha   90.00
_cell.angle_beta   90.00
_cell.angle_gamma   90.00
#
_symmetry.space_group_name_H-M   'P 1'
#
loop_
_entity.id
_entity.type
_entity.pdbx_description
1 polymer ?
#
loop_
_entity_poly.entity_id
_entity_poly.type
_entity_poly.pdbx_seq_one_letter_code
_entity_poly.pdbx_strand_id
1 'polypeptide(L)'
;MLLLCLLLFPIISAQEEGYSFVSKEIRTPLDHFSFSKNNTFLLRYMVNDTFYKPNGPIFFYTGGNENLEVFAQDSGFIFEIAPQFDALIVFAEHRYYGDSLPFGLFSPPEYMGYLSSIQVLADFADLITFLQKNLRHVWR
;
A
#
# COMPACT_ATOMS: atom_id res chain seq x y z
N MET A 1 35.02 -46.49 -19.07
CA MET A 1 35.41 -45.38 -18.17
C MET A 1 34.98 -44.07 -18.81
N LEU A 2 33.75 -43.63 -18.57
CA LEU A 2 33.36 -42.23 -18.58
C LEU A 2 31.93 -42.14 -18.02
N LEU A 3 31.88 -41.64 -16.78
CA LEU A 3 30.70 -41.23 -16.04
C LEU A 3 29.91 -40.20 -16.87
N LEU A 4 28.61 -40.40 -17.03
CA LEU A 4 27.67 -39.31 -17.31
C LEU A 4 26.54 -39.38 -16.27
N CYS A 5 26.86 -39.01 -15.03
CA CYS A 5 25.84 -38.62 -14.06
C CYS A 5 25.33 -37.25 -14.50
N LEU A 6 24.24 -37.22 -15.26
CA LEU A 6 23.40 -36.04 -15.37
C LEU A 6 22.79 -35.81 -13.99
N LEU A 7 23.33 -34.83 -13.27
CA LEU A 7 22.75 -34.34 -12.04
C LEU A 7 21.36 -33.80 -12.37
N LEU A 8 20.34 -34.59 -12.05
CA LEU A 8 18.97 -34.11 -11.87
C LEU A 8 19.01 -33.18 -10.66
N PHE A 9 19.38 -31.92 -10.87
CA PHE A 9 18.98 -30.88 -9.94
C PHE A 9 17.45 -30.87 -9.98
N PRO A 10 16.76 -31.14 -8.86
CA PRO A 10 15.35 -30.82 -8.81
C PRO A 10 15.23 -29.35 -9.15
N ILE A 11 14.39 -29.03 -10.14
CA ILE A 11 13.89 -27.67 -10.32
C ILE A 11 13.10 -27.40 -9.04
N ILE A 12 13.78 -26.89 -8.02
CA ILE A 12 13.12 -26.19 -6.92
C ILE A 12 12.49 -25.00 -7.64
N SER A 13 11.18 -25.07 -7.92
CA SER A 13 10.46 -23.82 -8.13
C SER A 13 10.61 -23.10 -6.80
N ALA A 14 11.38 -22.00 -6.79
CA ALA A 14 11.29 -21.04 -5.72
C ALA A 14 9.82 -20.61 -5.70
N GLN A 15 9.06 -21.16 -4.77
CA GLN A 15 7.76 -20.60 -4.45
C GLN A 15 8.10 -19.27 -3.80
N GLU A 16 7.93 -18.17 -4.54
CA GLU A 16 7.98 -16.85 -3.94
C GLU A 16 6.89 -16.82 -2.87
N GLU A 17 7.26 -17.03 -1.61
CA GLU A 17 6.40 -16.76 -0.47
C GLU A 17 6.21 -15.24 -0.39
N GLY A 18 5.36 -14.70 -1.26
CA GLY A 18 4.98 -13.30 -1.23
C GLY A 18 4.23 -12.98 0.05
N TYR A 19 4.43 -11.77 0.57
CA TYR A 19 3.66 -11.28 1.71
C TYR A 19 2.15 -11.26 1.39
N SER A 20 1.32 -11.68 2.34
CA SER A 20 -0.14 -11.65 2.17
C SER A 20 -0.69 -10.26 2.47
N PHE A 21 -1.56 -9.73 1.61
CA PHE A 21 -2.23 -8.46 1.86
C PHE A 21 -3.71 -8.52 1.55
N VAL A 22 -4.46 -7.66 2.21
CA VAL A 22 -5.84 -7.32 1.83
C VAL A 22 -5.84 -5.91 1.23
N SER A 23 -6.22 -5.81 -0.04
CA SER A 23 -6.46 -4.54 -0.72
C SER A 23 -7.78 -3.93 -0.24
N LYS A 24 -7.77 -2.64 0.07
CA LYS A 24 -8.91 -1.87 0.57
C LYS A 24 -8.88 -0.46 -0.01
N GLU A 25 -9.97 0.26 0.16
CA GLU A 25 -10.12 1.63 -0.35
C GLU A 25 -10.66 2.55 0.74
N ILE A 26 -10.27 3.82 0.68
CA ILE A 26 -10.94 4.90 1.40
C ILE A 26 -11.45 5.94 0.43
N ARG A 27 -12.53 6.62 0.80
CA ARG A 27 -12.97 7.82 0.09
C ARG A 27 -12.22 9.03 0.65
N THR A 28 -11.49 9.74 -0.19
CA THR A 28 -10.71 10.93 0.17
C THR A 28 -11.09 12.12 -0.73
N PRO A 29 -10.98 13.38 -0.26
CA PRO A 29 -11.15 14.57 -1.10
C PRO A 29 -10.26 14.54 -2.35
N LEU A 30 -10.86 14.96 -3.48
CA LEU A 30 -10.12 15.22 -4.71
C LEU A 30 -9.14 16.39 -4.52
N ASP A 31 -9.58 17.42 -3.80
CA ASP A 31 -8.82 18.62 -3.50
C ASP A 31 -8.94 18.95 -2.01
N HIS A 32 -7.85 18.75 -1.27
CA HIS A 32 -7.79 19.02 0.17
C HIS A 32 -7.68 20.52 0.52
N PHE A 33 -7.36 21.36 -0.46
CA PHE A 33 -7.02 22.77 -0.23
C PHE A 33 -8.02 23.74 -0.88
N SER A 34 -9.05 23.22 -1.54
CA SER A 34 -10.17 23.99 -2.08
C SER A 34 -11.47 23.62 -1.37
N PHE A 35 -12.10 24.61 -0.75
CA PHE A 35 -13.39 24.45 -0.06
C PHE A 35 -14.61 24.64 -0.99
N SER A 36 -14.37 24.83 -2.29
CA SER A 36 -15.41 25.19 -3.26
C SER A 36 -16.21 23.99 -3.79
N LYS A 37 -15.61 22.79 -3.79
CA LYS A 37 -16.20 21.55 -4.31
C LYS A 37 -15.88 20.40 -3.38
N ASN A 38 -16.87 19.55 -3.09
CA ASN A 38 -16.71 18.38 -2.23
C ASN A 38 -16.57 17.08 -3.04
N ASN A 39 -15.78 17.13 -4.10
CA ASN A 39 -15.53 15.96 -4.94
C ASN A 39 -14.57 15.00 -4.23
N THR A 40 -14.75 13.71 -4.43
CA THR A 40 -13.95 12.66 -3.79
C THR A 40 -13.58 11.58 -4.79
N PHE A 41 -12.51 10.85 -4.53
CA PHE A 41 -12.16 9.62 -5.24
C PHE A 41 -11.83 8.49 -4.26
N LEU A 42 -11.63 7.29 -4.79
CA LEU A 42 -11.22 6.12 -4.02
C LEU A 42 -9.69 6.01 -4.04
N LEU A 43 -9.10 6.04 -2.86
CA LEU A 43 -7.66 5.83 -2.65
C LEU A 43 -7.46 4.39 -2.16
N ARG A 44 -6.69 3.61 -2.92
CA ARG A 44 -6.34 2.23 -2.57
C ARG A 44 -5.24 2.18 -1.52
N TYR A 45 -5.31 1.20 -0.65
CA TYR A 45 -4.24 0.83 0.26
C TYR A 45 -4.25 -0.69 0.50
N MET A 46 -3.10 -1.24 0.84
CA MET A 46 -2.93 -2.65 1.19
C MET A 46 -2.58 -2.78 2.68
N VAL A 47 -3.13 -3.81 3.31
CA VAL A 47 -2.91 -4.09 4.74
C VAL A 47 -2.38 -5.50 4.92
N ASN A 48 -1.34 -5.65 5.74
CA ASN A 48 -0.93 -6.91 6.33
C ASN A 48 -1.01 -6.79 7.86
N ASP A 49 -1.84 -7.64 8.46
CA ASP A 49 -2.08 -7.71 9.90
C ASP A 49 -1.48 -8.97 10.54
N THR A 50 -0.61 -9.70 9.83
CA THR A 50 -0.03 -10.98 10.28
C THR A 50 0.66 -10.86 11.65
N PHE A 51 1.30 -9.73 11.93
CA PHE A 51 2.04 -9.49 13.17
C PHE A 51 1.36 -8.52 14.13
N TYR A 52 0.20 -7.96 13.73
CA TYR A 52 -0.42 -6.88 14.48
C TYR A 52 -1.02 -7.38 15.80
N LYS A 53 -0.72 -6.69 16.91
CA LYS A 53 -1.44 -6.85 18.17
C LYS A 53 -2.14 -5.55 18.56
N PRO A 54 -3.23 -5.61 19.37
CA PRO A 54 -3.90 -4.41 19.84
C PRO A 54 -2.93 -3.41 20.47
N ASN A 55 -3.02 -2.15 20.02
CA ASN A 55 -2.14 -1.02 20.39
C ASN A 55 -0.72 -1.06 19.81
N GLY A 56 -0.41 -1.99 18.90
CA GLY A 56 0.81 -1.94 18.09
C GLY A 56 0.84 -0.72 17.17
N PRO A 57 2.03 -0.28 16.71
CA PRO A 57 2.17 0.83 15.79
C PRO A 57 1.69 0.45 14.38
N ILE A 58 1.48 1.47 13.55
CA ILE A 58 1.28 1.29 12.11
C ILE A 58 2.61 1.59 11.41
N PHE A 59 3.16 0.62 10.70
CA PHE A 59 4.21 0.83 9.72
C PHE A 59 3.56 1.23 8.41
N PHE A 60 3.66 2.52 8.09
CA PHE A 60 2.96 3.14 6.99
C PHE A 60 3.95 3.48 5.86
N TYR A 61 3.86 2.75 4.75
CA TYR A 61 4.64 3.01 3.56
C TYR A 61 3.89 3.97 2.63
N THR A 62 4.51 5.10 2.33
CA THR A 62 4.01 6.10 1.36
C THR A 62 4.37 5.65 -0.04
N GLY A 63 3.43 5.04 -0.77
CA GLY A 63 3.65 4.57 -2.13
C GLY A 63 4.14 5.67 -3.07
N GLY A 64 4.88 5.27 -4.10
CA GLY A 64 5.42 6.14 -5.13
C GLY A 64 4.70 5.98 -6.47
N ASN A 65 5.46 6.04 -7.55
CA ASN A 65 4.96 6.13 -8.94
C ASN A 65 4.69 4.75 -9.59
N GLU A 66 4.47 3.71 -8.80
CA GLU A 66 4.35 2.32 -9.24
C GLU A 66 3.26 1.59 -8.45
N ASN A 67 2.94 0.35 -8.83
CA ASN A 67 1.96 -0.47 -8.13
C ASN A 67 2.45 -0.84 -6.72
N LEU A 68 1.54 -0.89 -5.76
CA LEU A 68 1.85 -1.21 -4.37
C LEU A 68 2.50 -2.59 -4.21
N GLU A 69 2.12 -3.56 -5.02
CA GLU A 69 2.65 -4.91 -5.00
C GLU A 69 4.17 -4.93 -5.24
N VAL A 70 4.67 -4.08 -6.14
CA VAL A 70 6.11 -3.93 -6.43
C VAL A 70 6.81 -3.34 -5.21
N PHE A 71 6.27 -2.25 -4.63
CA PHE A 71 6.82 -1.68 -3.41
C PHE A 71 6.83 -2.66 -2.24
N ALA A 72 5.80 -3.48 -2.10
CA ALA A 72 5.71 -4.48 -1.05
C ALA A 72 6.76 -5.60 -1.21
N GLN A 73 7.03 -6.04 -2.45
CA GLN A 73 8.08 -7.01 -2.74
C GLN A 73 9.47 -6.46 -2.45
N ASP A 74 9.72 -5.20 -2.79
CA ASP A 74 11.06 -4.58 -2.64
C ASP A 74 11.33 -4.05 -1.22
N SER A 75 10.29 -3.90 -0.38
CA SER A 75 10.39 -3.30 0.96
C SER A 75 10.50 -4.34 2.07
N GLY A 76 11.27 -5.42 1.86
CA GLY A 76 11.37 -6.57 2.80
C GLY A 76 11.64 -6.18 4.27
N PHE A 77 12.44 -5.14 4.50
CA PHE A 77 12.79 -4.68 5.86
C PHE A 77 11.57 -4.35 6.73
N ILE A 78 10.50 -3.77 6.16
CA ILE A 78 9.29 -3.43 6.94
C ILE A 78 8.62 -4.67 7.54
N PHE A 79 8.72 -5.82 6.86
CA PHE A 79 8.21 -7.11 7.32
C PHE A 79 9.13 -7.77 8.32
N GLU A 80 10.46 -7.63 8.16
CA GLU A 80 11.45 -8.20 9.09
C GLU A 80 11.34 -7.60 10.50
N ILE A 81 11.06 -6.30 10.59
CA ILE A 81 10.95 -5.63 11.90
C ILE A 81 9.53 -5.64 12.48
N ALA A 82 8.47 -5.79 11.68
CA ALA A 82 7.08 -5.75 12.17
C ALA A 82 6.77 -6.69 13.35
N PRO A 83 7.27 -7.95 13.41
CA PRO A 83 7.05 -8.83 14.56
C PRO A 83 7.62 -8.30 15.88
N GLN A 84 8.69 -7.50 15.84
CA GLN A 84 9.34 -6.95 17.03
C GLN A 84 8.53 -5.82 17.66
N PHE A 85 7.68 -5.17 16.86
CA PHE A 85 6.86 -4.04 17.28
C PHE A 85 5.38 -4.38 17.38
N ASP A 86 4.98 -5.62 17.06
CA ASP A 86 3.58 -6.02 16.91
C ASP A 86 2.82 -5.10 15.91
N ALA A 87 3.50 -4.73 14.82
CA ALA A 87 3.06 -3.66 13.93
C ALA A 87 2.02 -4.12 12.91
N LEU A 88 1.09 -3.22 12.59
CA LEU A 88 0.26 -3.30 11.39
C LEU A 88 1.05 -2.73 10.22
N ILE A 89 1.14 -3.46 9.11
CA ILE A 89 1.81 -2.96 7.91
C ILE A 89 0.75 -2.43 6.95
N VAL A 90 0.95 -1.19 6.48
CA VAL A 90 0.06 -0.52 5.53
C VAL A 90 0.88 0.09 4.40
N PHE A 91 0.53 -0.25 3.16
CA PHE A 91 1.04 0.42 1.96
C PHE A 91 -0.08 1.28 1.40
N ALA A 92 0.13 2.60 1.34
CA ALA A 92 -0.84 3.53 0.80
C ALA A 92 -0.48 3.91 -0.63
N GLU A 93 -1.41 3.73 -1.56
CA GLU A 93 -1.16 4.06 -2.96
C GLU A 93 -1.16 5.56 -3.17
N HIS A 94 -0.27 6.03 -4.03
CA HIS A 94 -0.19 7.43 -4.39
C HIS A 94 -1.32 7.77 -5.38
N ARG A 95 -2.02 8.89 -5.18
CA ARG A 95 -3.01 9.36 -6.18
C ARG A 95 -2.39 9.44 -7.58
N TYR A 96 -3.17 9.11 -8.61
CA TYR A 96 -2.76 8.99 -10.01
C TYR A 96 -1.88 7.79 -10.37
N TYR A 97 -1.60 6.87 -9.44
CA TYR A 97 -0.88 5.64 -9.70
C TYR A 97 -1.73 4.42 -9.35
N GLY A 98 -1.42 3.28 -9.97
CA GLY A 98 -2.16 2.04 -9.80
C GLY A 98 -3.66 2.22 -10.06
N ASP A 99 -4.46 1.89 -9.05
CA ASP A 99 -5.93 1.95 -9.11
C ASP A 99 -6.50 3.24 -8.51
N SER A 100 -5.65 4.05 -7.86
CA SER A 100 -6.02 5.31 -7.20
C SER A 100 -6.10 6.46 -8.18
N LEU A 101 -7.05 6.37 -9.12
CA LEU A 101 -7.15 7.25 -10.29
C LEU A 101 -8.37 8.19 -10.19
N PRO A 102 -8.21 9.47 -9.78
CA PRO A 102 -9.35 10.36 -9.54
C PRO A 102 -10.21 10.63 -10.79
N PHE A 103 -9.60 10.52 -11.98
CA PHE A 103 -10.26 10.72 -13.27
C PHE A 103 -10.10 9.51 -14.22
N GLY A 104 -9.72 8.35 -13.67
CA GLY A 104 -9.39 7.16 -14.45
C GLY A 104 -8.03 7.23 -15.17
N LEU A 105 -7.74 6.17 -15.93
CA LEU A 105 -6.43 5.91 -16.54
C LEU A 105 -5.96 7.03 -17.48
N PHE A 106 -6.87 7.59 -18.26
CA PHE A 106 -6.58 8.65 -19.21
C PHE A 106 -6.99 9.99 -18.62
N SER A 107 -6.28 10.45 -17.58
CA SER A 107 -6.51 11.74 -16.96
C SER A 107 -6.07 12.88 -17.90
N PRO A 108 -6.98 13.76 -18.35
CA PRO A 108 -6.61 14.93 -19.15
C PRO A 108 -5.57 15.85 -18.47
N PRO A 109 -4.71 16.55 -19.23
CA PRO A 109 -3.69 17.46 -18.69
C PRO A 109 -4.24 18.52 -17.73
N GLU A 110 -5.45 19.01 -17.95
CA GLU A 110 -6.13 20.01 -17.11
C GLU A 110 -6.40 19.52 -15.68
N TYR A 111 -6.41 18.21 -15.45
CA TYR A 111 -6.59 17.64 -14.11
C TYR A 111 -5.27 17.32 -13.41
N MET A 112 -4.12 17.54 -14.04
CA MET A 112 -2.81 17.30 -13.40
C MET A 112 -2.55 18.24 -12.22
N GLY A 113 -3.32 19.32 -12.08
CA GLY A 113 -3.25 20.21 -10.92
C GLY A 113 -3.55 19.53 -9.58
N TYR A 114 -4.29 18.40 -9.57
CA TYR A 114 -4.52 17.63 -8.33
C TYR A 114 -3.43 16.59 -8.05
N LEU A 115 -2.42 16.44 -8.93
CA LEU A 115 -1.23 15.64 -8.71
C LEU A 115 -0.11 16.53 -8.14
N SER A 116 -0.06 16.64 -6.81
CA SER A 116 1.01 17.33 -6.11
C SER A 116 1.32 16.65 -4.78
N SER A 117 2.56 16.78 -4.31
CA SER A 117 2.98 16.15 -3.05
C SER A 117 2.15 16.61 -1.85
N ILE A 118 1.65 17.84 -1.84
CA ILE A 118 0.84 18.34 -0.72
C ILE A 118 -0.55 17.67 -0.68
N GLN A 119 -1.15 17.40 -1.84
CA GLN A 119 -2.40 16.65 -1.92
C GLN A 119 -2.22 15.19 -1.52
N VAL A 120 -1.10 14.58 -1.93
CA VAL A 120 -0.74 13.20 -1.57
C VAL A 120 -0.50 13.05 -0.07
N LEU A 121 0.23 13.99 0.54
CA LEU A 121 0.45 13.98 1.98
C LEU A 121 -0.86 14.14 2.76
N ALA A 122 -1.80 14.93 2.23
CA ALA A 122 -3.14 15.06 2.82
C ALA A 122 -3.95 13.75 2.70
N ASP A 123 -3.89 13.05 1.57
CA ASP A 123 -4.49 11.71 1.43
C ASP A 123 -3.97 10.72 2.48
N PHE A 124 -2.65 10.70 2.67
CA PHE A 124 -2.03 9.83 3.67
C PHE A 124 -2.42 10.21 5.09
N ALA A 125 -2.53 11.50 5.41
CA ALA A 125 -2.99 11.96 6.72
C ALA A 125 -4.44 11.54 6.99
N ASP A 126 -5.32 11.64 5.98
CA ASP A 126 -6.71 11.18 6.05
C ASP A 126 -6.78 9.66 6.24
N LEU A 127 -5.97 8.89 5.51
CA LEU A 127 -5.90 7.44 5.67
C LEU A 127 -5.40 7.03 7.06
N ILE A 128 -4.34 7.64 7.57
CA ILE A 128 -3.82 7.36 8.92
C ILE A 128 -4.92 7.65 9.96
N THR A 129 -5.61 8.79 9.83
CA THR A 129 -6.72 9.17 10.72
C THR A 129 -7.87 8.17 10.65
N PHE A 130 -8.22 7.72 9.44
CA PHE A 130 -9.23 6.69 9.23
C PHE A 130 -8.83 5.37 9.91
N LEU A 131 -7.60 4.91 9.71
CA LEU A 131 -7.11 3.66 10.31
C LEU A 131 -7.10 3.75 11.84
N GLN A 132 -6.59 4.83 12.42
CA GLN A 132 -6.56 5.03 13.88
C GLN A 132 -7.96 5.04 14.51
N LYS A 133 -8.97 5.53 13.80
CA LYS A 133 -10.37 5.47 14.27
C LYS A 133 -10.92 4.05 14.20
N ASN A 134 -10.74 3.36 13.08
CA ASN A 134 -11.37 2.06 12.85
C ASN A 134 -10.65 0.89 13.53
N LEU A 135 -9.31 0.93 13.69
CA LEU A 135 -8.56 -0.09 14.42
C LEU A 135 -8.95 -0.18 15.89
N ARG A 136 -9.42 0.92 16.49
CA ARG A 136 -9.90 0.95 17.89
C ARG A 136 -11.26 0.28 18.08
N HIS A 137 -12.03 0.10 17.00
CA HIS A 137 -13.40 -0.43 17.06
C HIS A 137 -13.52 -1.87 16.53
N VAL A 138 -12.63 -2.29 15.62
CA VAL A 138 -12.72 -3.61 14.96
C VAL A 138 -12.05 -4.72 15.78
N TRP A 139 -11.14 -4.40 16.71
CA TRP A 139 -10.26 -5.39 17.36
C TRP A 139 -10.28 -5.33 18.91
N ARG A 140 -11.45 -5.04 19.49
CA ARG A 140 -11.73 -5.19 20.92
C ARG A 140 -12.77 -6.27 21.15
#